data_AF-A0AAU7AU37-F1
#
_entry.id   AF-A0AAU7AU37-F1
#
_cell.length_a   1.000
_cell.length_b   1.000
_cell.length_c   1.000
_cell.angle_alpha   90.00
_cell.angle_beta   90.00
_cell.angle_gamma   90.00
#
_symmetry.space_group_name_H-M   'P 1'
#
loop_
_entity.id
_entity.type
_entity.pdbx_description
1 polymer ?
#
loop_
_entity_poly.entity_id
_entity_poly.type
_entity_poly.pdbx_seq_one_letter_code
_entity_poly.pdbx_strand_id
1 'polypeptide(L)'
;MSLSQLPRTAVGAYVKALRLPIDTALKLAGHNDASSGGKLAADRAEAAVRSAAATILRDDELRVDAAQRRMAADERTQAADLAARADAVREASAAEAAERKADAARQKREDEQAAEKEAAERKAKAAERAKQAKKQADAAAAQKKAAAAKKKKDAETRAAKAAQKQEEAINAKEQQRTEQLDRDAKQARLKELADREEALAQKQAALTAADEEKRLKDAAVKAKAKRTA
;
A
#
# COMPACT_ATOMS: atom_id res chain seq x y z
N MET A 1 102.99 23.99 -0.13
CA MET A 1 102.41 23.23 -1.26
C MET A 1 103.44 22.22 -1.70
N SER A 2 103.14 20.93 -1.58
CA SER A 2 104.07 19.88 -2.01
C SER A 2 104.02 19.73 -3.54
N LEU A 3 105.15 19.43 -4.17
CA LEU A 3 105.25 19.18 -5.63
C LEU A 3 104.39 18.01 -6.13
N SER A 4 103.84 17.21 -5.21
CA SER A 4 102.82 16.19 -5.46
C SER A 4 101.39 16.72 -5.66
N GLN A 5 101.12 18.00 -5.37
CA GLN A 5 99.77 18.60 -5.46
C GLN A 5 99.46 19.24 -6.83
N LEU A 6 100.47 19.68 -7.60
CA LEU A 6 100.25 20.25 -8.94
C LEU A 6 99.56 19.31 -9.94
N PRO A 7 99.94 18.01 -10.06
CA PRO A 7 99.27 17.11 -11.00
C PRO A 7 97.81 16.82 -10.60
N ARG A 8 97.49 16.82 -9.30
CA ARG A 8 96.12 16.55 -8.80
C ARG A 8 95.12 17.64 -9.18
N THR A 9 95.53 18.90 -9.14
CA THR A 9 94.68 20.05 -9.50
C THR A 9 94.39 20.09 -11.01
N ALA A 10 95.38 19.74 -11.84
CA ALA A 10 95.24 19.71 -13.29
C ALA A 10 94.25 18.62 -13.75
N VAL A 11 94.33 17.41 -13.18
CA VAL A 11 93.37 16.33 -13.46
C VAL A 11 91.97 16.71 -12.97
N GLY A 12 91.85 17.30 -11.78
CA GLY A 12 90.57 17.77 -11.24
C GLY A 12 89.91 18.86 -12.10
N ALA A 13 90.69 19.78 -12.67
CA ALA A 13 90.19 20.82 -13.57
C ALA A 13 89.76 20.23 -14.93
N TYR A 14 90.53 19.29 -15.47
CA TYR A 14 90.24 18.66 -16.75
C TYR A 14 88.96 17.80 -16.72
N VAL A 15 88.78 17.01 -15.64
CA VAL A 15 87.56 16.21 -15.45
C VAL A 15 86.32 17.11 -15.31
N LYS A 16 86.42 18.23 -14.58
CA LYS A 16 85.33 19.22 -14.48
C LYS A 16 85.00 19.88 -15.81
N ALA A 17 86.01 20.21 -16.62
CA ALA A 17 85.81 20.82 -17.94
C ALA A 17 85.08 19.87 -18.91
N LEU A 18 85.36 18.56 -18.84
CA LEU A 18 84.64 17.55 -19.62
C LEU A 18 83.20 17.31 -19.13
N ARG A 19 82.89 17.61 -17.86
CA ARG A 19 81.56 17.40 -17.26
C ARG A 19 80.57 18.52 -17.59
N LEU A 20 81.06 19.74 -17.79
CA LEU A 20 80.29 20.95 -18.12
C LEU A 20 79.26 20.78 -19.27
N PRO A 21 79.61 20.20 -20.44
CA PRO A 21 78.65 20.04 -21.54
C PRO A 21 77.55 19.01 -21.24
N ILE A 22 77.85 17.97 -20.44
CA ILE A 22 76.88 16.94 -20.06
C ILE A 22 75.89 17.51 -19.02
N ASP A 23 76.40 18.22 -18.01
CA ASP A 23 75.57 18.82 -16.97
C ASP A 23 74.65 19.92 -17.53
N THR A 24 75.08 20.66 -18.57
CA THR A 24 74.23 21.65 -19.25
C THR A 24 73.16 21.00 -20.11
N ALA A 25 73.45 19.91 -20.82
CA ALA A 25 72.45 19.17 -21.60
C ALA A 25 71.37 18.54 -20.71
N LEU A 26 71.77 17.94 -19.57
CA LEU A 26 70.84 17.37 -18.59
C LEU A 26 69.92 18.43 -17.96
N LYS A 27 70.47 19.61 -17.67
CA LYS A 27 69.72 20.74 -17.11
C LYS A 27 68.70 21.29 -18.11
N LEU A 28 69.03 21.32 -19.40
CA LEU A 28 68.12 21.79 -20.47
C LEU A 28 66.95 20.82 -20.71
N ALA A 29 67.17 19.52 -20.50
CA ALA A 29 66.15 18.48 -20.69
C ALA A 29 65.12 18.40 -19.55
N GLY A 30 65.13 19.33 -18.58
CA GLY A 30 64.18 19.34 -17.46
C GLY A 30 64.43 18.26 -16.39
N HIS A 31 65.50 17.48 -16.51
CA HIS A 31 65.86 16.41 -15.57
C HIS A 31 66.66 16.97 -14.38
N ASN A 32 66.16 18.04 -13.76
CA ASN A 32 66.83 18.73 -12.64
C ASN A 32 66.72 17.98 -11.32
N ASP A 33 66.00 16.86 -11.29
CA ASP A 33 65.86 16.05 -10.10
C ASP A 33 67.17 15.31 -9.80
N ALA A 34 67.64 15.42 -8.56
CA ALA A 34 68.87 14.81 -8.08
C ALA A 34 68.88 13.27 -8.18
N SER A 35 67.72 12.67 -8.45
CA SER A 35 67.43 11.25 -8.63
C SER A 35 67.34 10.81 -10.09
N SER A 36 67.46 11.72 -11.08
CA SER A 36 67.35 11.34 -12.49
C SER A 36 68.49 10.40 -12.90
N GLY A 37 68.16 9.30 -13.59
CA GLY A 37 69.12 8.25 -13.96
C GLY A 37 70.32 8.75 -14.77
N GLY A 38 70.18 9.87 -15.48
CA GLY A 38 71.28 10.53 -16.18
C GLY A 38 72.40 11.06 -15.27
N LYS A 39 72.06 11.59 -14.09
CA LYS A 39 73.04 12.10 -13.12
C LYS A 39 73.80 10.96 -12.43
N LEU A 40 73.10 9.86 -12.13
CA LEU A 40 73.70 8.65 -11.57
C LEU A 40 74.66 7.96 -12.57
N ALA A 41 74.30 7.92 -13.85
CA ALA A 41 75.18 7.42 -14.91
C ALA A 41 76.45 8.29 -15.06
N ALA A 42 76.30 9.61 -15.01
CA ALA A 42 77.44 10.54 -15.07
C ALA A 42 78.37 10.41 -13.85
N ASP A 43 77.83 10.26 -12.63
CA ASP A 43 78.62 10.06 -11.42
C ASP A 43 79.41 8.74 -11.44
N ARG A 44 78.84 7.65 -12.00
CA ARG A 44 79.56 6.37 -12.22
C ARG A 44 80.67 6.49 -13.26
N ALA A 45 80.41 7.20 -14.35
CA ALA A 45 81.41 7.44 -15.39
C ALA A 45 82.60 8.25 -14.83
N GLU A 46 82.34 9.30 -14.05
CA GLU A 46 83.41 10.09 -13.40
C GLU A 46 84.21 9.27 -12.39
N ALA A 47 83.54 8.45 -11.57
CA ALA A 47 84.22 7.57 -10.62
C ALA A 47 85.13 6.55 -11.32
N ALA A 48 84.69 5.98 -12.45
CA ALA A 48 85.50 5.05 -13.25
C ALA A 48 86.74 5.72 -13.86
N VAL A 49 86.58 6.93 -14.41
CA VAL A 49 87.70 7.72 -14.96
C VAL A 49 88.72 8.07 -13.87
N ARG A 50 88.26 8.48 -12.69
CA ARG A 50 89.14 8.78 -11.54
C ARG A 50 89.85 7.53 -11.02
N SER A 51 89.18 6.38 -10.96
CA SER A 51 89.80 5.11 -10.56
C SER A 51 90.89 4.65 -11.54
N ALA A 52 90.67 4.84 -12.85
CA ALA A 52 91.68 4.57 -13.87
C ALA A 52 92.90 5.50 -13.71
N ALA A 53 92.66 6.80 -13.50
CA ALA A 53 93.73 7.77 -13.25
C ALA A 53 94.51 7.46 -11.95
N ALA A 54 93.83 7.08 -10.87
CA ALA A 54 94.45 6.71 -9.60
C ALA A 54 95.36 5.47 -9.74
N THR A 55 94.97 4.51 -10.57
CA THR A 55 95.74 3.28 -10.82
C THR A 55 97.01 3.57 -11.62
N ILE A 56 96.93 4.46 -12.62
CA ILE A 56 98.07 4.90 -13.41
C ILE A 56 99.05 5.71 -12.55
N LEU A 57 98.53 6.58 -11.68
CA LEU A 57 99.33 7.48 -10.83
C LEU A 57 99.82 6.84 -9.52
N ARG A 58 99.37 5.61 -9.19
CA ARG A 58 99.60 4.93 -7.91
C ARG A 58 99.30 5.80 -6.69
N ASP A 59 98.18 6.53 -6.75
CA ASP A 59 97.76 7.45 -5.70
C ASP A 59 96.63 6.83 -4.87
N ASP A 60 96.95 6.40 -3.64
CA ASP A 60 96.00 5.71 -2.78
C ASP A 60 94.88 6.61 -2.24
N GLU A 61 95.11 7.92 -2.12
CA GLU A 61 94.05 8.86 -1.70
C GLU A 61 92.96 8.97 -2.78
N LEU A 62 93.34 8.97 -4.06
CA LEU A 62 92.39 8.99 -5.17
C LEU A 62 91.61 7.66 -5.28
N ARG A 63 92.19 6.54 -4.87
CA ARG A 63 91.47 5.26 -4.78
C ARG A 63 90.41 5.28 -3.68
N VAL A 64 90.73 5.85 -2.51
CA VAL A 64 89.77 5.99 -1.41
C VAL A 64 88.62 6.94 -1.77
N ASP A 65 88.90 8.10 -2.38
CA ASP A 65 87.84 9.03 -2.86
C ASP A 65 86.95 8.36 -3.93
N ALA A 66 87.54 7.66 -4.90
CA ALA A 66 86.78 6.94 -5.93
C ALA A 66 85.87 5.86 -5.31
N ALA A 67 86.36 5.11 -4.31
CA ALA A 67 85.58 4.11 -3.60
C ALA A 67 84.42 4.73 -2.81
N GLN A 68 84.66 5.83 -2.08
CA GLN A 68 83.62 6.56 -1.35
C GLN A 68 82.51 7.09 -2.27
N ARG A 69 82.89 7.67 -3.41
CA ARG A 69 81.92 8.17 -4.40
C ARG A 69 81.10 7.05 -5.04
N ARG A 70 81.72 5.90 -5.30
CA ARG A 70 81.00 4.72 -5.80
C ARG A 70 79.96 4.24 -4.79
N MET A 71 80.33 4.11 -3.51
CA MET A 71 79.38 3.75 -2.46
C MET A 71 78.22 4.76 -2.38
N ALA A 72 78.51 6.06 -2.40
CA ALA A 72 77.47 7.10 -2.39
C ALA A 72 76.55 7.04 -3.63
N ALA A 73 77.08 6.71 -4.81
CA ALA A 73 76.28 6.54 -6.02
C ALA A 73 75.39 5.28 -5.97
N ASP A 74 75.90 4.19 -5.39
CA ASP A 74 75.17 2.95 -5.19
C ASP A 74 74.04 3.14 -4.15
N GLU A 75 74.31 3.82 -3.03
CA GLU A 75 73.30 4.19 -2.03
C GLU A 75 72.20 5.09 -2.62
N ARG A 76 72.56 6.08 -3.45
CA ARG A 76 71.57 6.93 -4.13
C ARG A 76 70.71 6.15 -5.12
N THR A 77 71.30 5.18 -5.81
CA THR A 77 70.56 4.29 -6.72
C THR A 77 69.56 3.46 -5.92
N GLN A 78 69.99 2.86 -4.82
CA GLN A 78 69.10 2.11 -3.93
C GLN A 78 67.98 2.99 -3.36
N ALA A 79 68.28 4.21 -2.94
CA ALA A 79 67.28 5.16 -2.46
C ALA A 79 66.26 5.53 -3.55
N ALA A 80 66.71 5.75 -4.78
CA ALA A 80 65.84 6.03 -5.92
C ALA A 80 64.94 4.82 -6.27
N ASP A 81 65.49 3.60 -6.26
CA ASP A 81 64.73 2.38 -6.50
C ASP A 81 63.68 2.14 -5.40
N LEU A 82 64.03 2.40 -4.13
CA LEU A 82 63.09 2.30 -3.01
C LEU A 82 61.98 3.35 -3.10
N ALA A 83 62.30 4.59 -3.49
CA ALA A 83 61.31 5.64 -3.71
C ALA A 83 60.34 5.26 -4.85
N ALA A 84 60.87 4.81 -6.00
CA ALA A 84 60.06 4.37 -7.13
C ALA A 84 59.12 3.20 -6.75
N ARG A 85 59.60 2.24 -5.96
CA ARG A 85 58.77 1.14 -5.43
C ARG A 85 57.69 1.65 -4.47
N ALA A 86 58.03 2.59 -3.59
CA ALA A 86 57.08 3.16 -2.65
C ALA A 86 55.96 3.91 -3.39
N ASP A 87 56.29 4.66 -4.44
CA ASP A 87 55.31 5.37 -5.25
C ASP A 87 54.43 4.40 -6.06
N ALA A 88 55.01 3.36 -6.65
CA ALA A 88 54.22 2.30 -7.31
C ALA A 88 53.23 1.61 -6.36
N VAL A 89 53.65 1.34 -5.11
CA VAL A 89 52.75 0.76 -4.08
C VAL A 89 51.65 1.75 -3.69
N ARG A 90 51.96 3.05 -3.56
CA ARG A 90 50.96 4.09 -3.27
C ARG A 90 49.93 4.19 -4.38
N GLU A 91 50.36 4.20 -5.64
CA GLU A 91 49.46 4.27 -6.79
C GLU A 91 48.56 3.03 -6.86
N ALA A 92 49.12 1.83 -6.69
CA ALA A 92 48.33 0.60 -6.67
C ALA A 92 47.30 0.60 -5.53
N SER A 93 47.71 1.03 -4.33
CA SER A 93 46.81 1.12 -3.17
C SER A 93 45.70 2.16 -3.38
N ALA A 94 46.02 3.29 -4.02
CA ALA A 94 45.05 4.33 -4.35
C ALA A 94 44.04 3.84 -5.40
N ALA A 95 44.49 3.11 -6.41
CA ALA A 95 43.64 2.49 -7.42
C ALA A 95 42.68 1.46 -6.79
N GLU A 96 43.19 0.57 -5.94
CA GLU A 96 42.37 -0.43 -5.24
C GLU A 96 41.35 0.25 -4.30
N ALA A 97 41.76 1.30 -3.58
CA ALA A 97 40.84 2.06 -2.74
C ALA A 97 39.75 2.78 -3.55
N ALA A 98 40.06 3.25 -4.77
CA ALA A 98 39.09 3.87 -5.67
C ALA A 98 38.09 2.83 -6.21
N GLU A 99 38.56 1.65 -6.59
CA GLU A 99 37.71 0.53 -7.04
C GLU A 99 36.75 0.07 -5.95
N ARG A 100 37.25 -0.18 -4.73
CA ARG A 100 36.41 -0.55 -3.58
C ARG A 100 35.33 0.49 -3.28
N LYS A 101 35.65 1.79 -3.41
CA LYS A 101 34.66 2.87 -3.25
C LYS A 101 33.63 2.87 -4.36
N ALA A 102 34.03 2.62 -5.60
CA ALA A 102 33.11 2.53 -6.74
C ALA A 102 32.14 1.35 -6.58
N ASP A 103 32.63 0.19 -6.13
CA ASP A 103 31.81 -0.99 -5.90
C ASP A 103 30.84 -0.79 -4.74
N ALA A 104 31.31 -0.23 -3.62
CA ALA A 104 30.43 0.12 -2.50
C ALA A 104 29.33 1.12 -2.91
N ALA A 105 29.66 2.09 -3.76
CA ALA A 105 28.68 3.03 -4.29
C ALA A 105 27.68 2.36 -5.25
N ARG A 106 28.11 1.37 -6.05
CA ARG A 106 27.22 0.58 -6.91
C ARG A 106 26.27 -0.27 -6.08
N GLN A 107 26.78 -1.02 -5.10
CA GLN A 107 25.96 -1.84 -4.20
C GLN A 107 24.91 -0.98 -3.47
N LYS A 108 25.33 0.18 -2.93
CA LYS A 108 24.39 1.09 -2.27
C LYS A 108 23.26 1.56 -3.20
N ARG A 109 23.56 1.86 -4.46
CA ARG A 109 22.53 2.26 -5.45
C ARG A 109 21.59 1.11 -5.79
N GLU A 110 22.12 -0.11 -5.91
CA GLU A 110 21.31 -1.31 -6.16
C GLU A 110 20.37 -1.60 -5.00
N ASP A 111 20.86 -1.49 -3.76
CA ASP A 111 20.05 -1.64 -2.55
C ASP A 111 18.97 -0.57 -2.45
N GLU A 112 19.30 0.70 -2.73
CA GLU A 112 18.34 1.81 -2.76
C GLU A 112 17.24 1.57 -3.81
N GLN A 113 17.60 1.13 -5.02
CA GLN A 113 16.64 0.80 -6.08
C GLN A 113 15.76 -0.40 -5.71
N ALA A 114 16.33 -1.43 -5.08
CA ALA A 114 15.57 -2.59 -4.61
C ALA A 114 14.56 -2.18 -3.53
N ALA A 115 14.98 -1.36 -2.56
CA ALA A 115 14.12 -0.84 -1.51
C ALA A 115 13.01 0.05 -2.08
N GLU A 116 13.30 0.89 -3.08
CA GLU A 116 12.29 1.72 -3.75
C GLU A 116 11.26 0.88 -4.50
N LYS A 117 11.69 -0.14 -5.25
CA LYS A 117 10.79 -1.07 -5.94
C LYS A 117 9.89 -1.80 -4.96
N GLU A 118 10.44 -2.32 -3.86
CA GLU A 118 9.66 -2.99 -2.84
C GLU A 118 8.64 -2.04 -2.18
N ALA A 119 9.04 -0.80 -1.88
CA ALA A 119 8.14 0.21 -1.34
C ALA A 119 7.01 0.57 -2.33
N ALA A 120 7.32 0.67 -3.62
CA ALA A 120 6.32 0.92 -4.67
C ALA A 120 5.34 -0.24 -4.80
N GLU A 121 5.81 -1.49 -4.79
CA GLU A 121 4.96 -2.68 -4.82
C GLU A 121 4.05 -2.77 -3.60
N ARG A 122 4.58 -2.50 -2.41
CA ARG A 122 3.79 -2.47 -1.16
C ARG A 122 2.67 -1.42 -1.25
N LYS A 123 2.98 -0.23 -1.76
CA LYS A 123 1.97 0.84 -1.99
C LYS A 123 0.92 0.41 -3.01
N ALA A 124 1.32 -0.21 -4.12
CA ALA A 124 0.39 -0.70 -5.14
C ALA A 124 -0.55 -1.77 -4.57
N LYS A 125 -0.02 -2.77 -3.86
CA LYS A 125 -0.81 -3.83 -3.19
C LYS A 125 -1.77 -3.25 -2.15
N ALA A 126 -1.34 -2.26 -1.37
CA ALA A 126 -2.20 -1.58 -0.40
C ALA A 126 -3.34 -0.82 -1.09
N ALA A 127 -3.05 -0.12 -2.19
CA ALA A 127 -4.06 0.59 -2.97
C ALA A 127 -5.08 -0.36 -3.61
N GLU A 128 -4.64 -1.52 -4.13
CA GLU A 128 -5.54 -2.54 -4.66
C GLU A 128 -6.47 -3.11 -3.58
N ARG A 129 -5.92 -3.46 -2.41
CA ARG A 129 -6.71 -3.93 -1.27
C ARG A 129 -7.74 -2.90 -0.84
N ALA A 130 -7.37 -1.62 -0.78
CA ALA A 130 -8.30 -0.54 -0.46
C ALA A 130 -9.44 -0.43 -1.50
N LYS A 131 -9.12 -0.54 -2.79
CA LYS A 131 -10.13 -0.56 -3.87
C LYS A 131 -11.07 -1.76 -3.76
N GLN A 132 -10.53 -2.95 -3.48
CA GLN A 132 -11.33 -4.17 -3.30
C GLN A 132 -12.24 -4.07 -2.07
N ALA A 133 -11.71 -3.60 -0.93
CA ALA A 133 -12.48 -3.38 0.29
C ALA A 133 -13.62 -2.38 0.06
N LYS A 134 -13.35 -1.28 -0.66
CA LYS A 134 -14.39 -0.30 -1.02
C LYS A 134 -15.49 -0.93 -1.88
N LYS A 135 -15.13 -1.69 -2.93
CA LYS A 135 -16.10 -2.40 -3.78
C LYS A 135 -16.96 -3.39 -2.98
N GLN A 136 -16.35 -4.13 -2.05
CA GLN A 136 -17.07 -5.07 -1.17
C GLN A 136 -18.02 -4.33 -0.22
N ALA A 137 -17.59 -3.21 0.36
CA ALA A 137 -18.44 -2.37 1.21
C ALA A 137 -19.64 -1.80 0.44
N ASP A 138 -19.41 -1.29 -0.77
CA ASP A 138 -20.46 -0.76 -1.64
C ASP A 138 -21.46 -1.86 -2.04
N ALA A 139 -20.97 -3.06 -2.40
CA ALA A 139 -21.82 -4.21 -2.71
C ALA A 139 -22.65 -4.65 -1.50
N ALA A 140 -22.06 -4.72 -0.31
CA ALA A 140 -22.76 -5.06 0.92
C ALA A 140 -23.83 -4.00 1.28
N ALA A 141 -23.52 -2.72 1.10
CA ALA A 141 -24.48 -1.64 1.30
C ALA A 141 -25.66 -1.73 0.32
N ALA A 142 -25.40 -2.02 -0.97
CA ALA A 142 -26.42 -2.21 -1.98
C ALA A 142 -27.33 -3.41 -1.65
N GLN A 143 -26.76 -4.55 -1.23
CA GLN A 143 -27.51 -5.72 -0.80
C GLN A 143 -28.41 -5.43 0.41
N LYS A 144 -27.90 -4.70 1.42
CA LYS A 144 -28.70 -4.28 2.59
C LYS A 144 -29.87 -3.39 2.18
N LYS A 145 -29.66 -2.43 1.28
CA LYS A 145 -30.72 -1.56 0.75
C LYS A 145 -31.78 -2.37 -0.01
N ALA A 146 -31.37 -3.29 -0.87
CA ALA A 146 -32.29 -4.16 -1.60
C ALA A 146 -33.11 -5.06 -0.65
N ALA A 147 -32.48 -5.64 0.36
CA ALA A 147 -33.16 -6.45 1.37
C ALA A 147 -34.16 -5.63 2.20
N ALA A 148 -33.80 -4.40 2.58
CA ALA A 148 -34.69 -3.49 3.29
C ALA A 148 -35.90 -3.09 2.43
N ALA A 149 -35.69 -2.78 1.15
CA ALA A 149 -36.76 -2.46 0.21
C ALA A 149 -37.72 -3.65 0.02
N LYS A 150 -37.19 -4.87 -0.11
CA LYS A 150 -38.02 -6.09 -0.18
C LYS A 150 -38.86 -6.29 1.08
N LYS A 151 -38.25 -6.17 2.27
CA LYS A 151 -38.98 -6.27 3.55
C LYS A 151 -40.09 -5.24 3.66
N LYS A 152 -39.86 -3.99 3.21
CA LYS A 152 -40.88 -2.94 3.19
C LYS A 152 -42.06 -3.32 2.29
N LYS A 153 -41.79 -3.78 1.06
CA LYS A 153 -42.83 -4.23 0.12
C LYS A 153 -43.63 -5.42 0.67
N ASP A 154 -42.96 -6.37 1.29
CA ASP A 154 -43.60 -7.54 1.91
C ASP A 154 -44.49 -7.11 3.09
N ALA A 155 -44.04 -6.15 3.91
CA ALA A 155 -44.83 -5.59 5.01
C ALA A 155 -46.07 -4.83 4.50
N GLU A 156 -45.94 -4.00 3.47
CA GLU A 156 -47.06 -3.30 2.83
C GLU A 156 -48.09 -4.28 2.25
N THR A 157 -47.63 -5.33 1.57
CA THR A 157 -48.50 -6.37 1.02
C THR A 157 -49.26 -7.12 2.12
N ARG A 158 -48.59 -7.42 3.25
CA ARG A 158 -49.23 -8.06 4.41
C ARG A 158 -50.25 -7.14 5.07
N ALA A 159 -49.92 -5.85 5.22
CA ALA A 159 -50.83 -4.86 5.78
C ALA A 159 -52.07 -4.69 4.90
N ALA A 160 -51.91 -4.60 3.58
CA ALA A 160 -53.03 -4.52 2.64
C ALA A 160 -53.94 -5.76 2.71
N LYS A 161 -53.37 -6.96 2.74
CA LYS A 161 -54.14 -8.21 2.91
C LYS A 161 -54.85 -8.28 4.27
N ALA A 162 -54.24 -7.79 5.33
CA ALA A 162 -54.86 -7.74 6.65
C ALA A 162 -56.05 -6.75 6.67
N ALA A 163 -55.90 -5.58 6.06
CA ALA A 163 -56.97 -4.59 5.93
C ALA A 163 -58.15 -5.14 5.10
N GLN A 164 -57.87 -5.79 3.96
CA GLN A 164 -58.91 -6.42 3.13
C GLN A 164 -59.70 -7.48 3.92
N LYS A 165 -59.02 -8.36 4.66
CA LYS A 165 -59.69 -9.36 5.50
C LYS A 165 -60.54 -8.75 6.60
N GLN A 166 -60.12 -7.62 7.16
CA GLN A 166 -60.90 -6.91 8.17
C GLN A 166 -62.17 -6.30 7.56
N GLU A 167 -62.06 -5.69 6.38
CA GLU A 167 -63.21 -5.15 5.64
C GLU A 167 -64.20 -6.26 5.26
N GLU A 168 -63.73 -7.38 4.71
CA GLU A 168 -64.56 -8.55 4.41
C GLU A 168 -65.28 -9.07 5.67
N ALA A 169 -64.59 -9.12 6.82
CA ALA A 169 -65.17 -9.55 8.08
C ALA A 169 -66.21 -8.56 8.64
N ILE A 170 -66.02 -7.25 8.44
CA ILE A 170 -66.99 -6.22 8.82
C ILE A 170 -68.23 -6.36 7.94
N ASN A 171 -68.06 -6.41 6.62
CA ASN A 171 -69.17 -6.56 5.66
C ASN A 171 -69.97 -7.84 5.92
N ALA A 172 -69.30 -8.96 6.19
CA ALA A 172 -69.97 -10.21 6.54
C ALA A 172 -70.79 -10.10 7.84
N LYS A 173 -70.28 -9.40 8.86
CA LYS A 173 -71.03 -9.15 10.11
C LYS A 173 -72.22 -8.23 9.88
N GLU A 174 -72.08 -7.20 9.05
CA GLU A 174 -73.19 -6.31 8.70
C GLU A 174 -74.29 -7.06 7.97
N GLN A 175 -73.95 -7.90 6.98
CA GLN A 175 -74.90 -8.76 6.28
C GLN A 175 -75.63 -9.72 7.22
N GLN A 176 -74.89 -10.38 8.12
CA GLN A 176 -75.51 -11.25 9.14
C GLN A 176 -76.47 -10.49 10.04
N ARG A 177 -76.11 -9.26 10.44
CA ARG A 177 -76.98 -8.41 11.26
C ARG A 177 -78.25 -8.00 10.51
N THR A 178 -78.14 -7.62 9.23
CA THR A 178 -79.32 -7.28 8.42
C THR A 178 -80.24 -8.49 8.22
N GLU A 179 -79.69 -9.68 7.97
CA GLU A 179 -80.48 -10.90 7.84
C GLU A 179 -81.19 -11.26 9.16
N GLN A 180 -80.54 -11.08 10.30
CA GLN A 180 -81.15 -11.28 11.62
C GLN A 180 -82.31 -10.31 11.84
N LEU A 181 -82.10 -9.01 11.58
CA LEU A 181 -83.16 -8.00 11.70
C LEU A 181 -84.35 -8.31 10.79
N ASP A 182 -84.11 -8.76 9.56
CA ASP A 182 -85.17 -9.17 8.62
C ASP A 182 -85.94 -10.40 9.11
N ARG A 183 -85.25 -11.38 9.71
CA ARG A 183 -85.90 -12.56 10.31
C ARG A 183 -86.76 -12.16 11.50
N ASP A 184 -86.22 -11.34 12.40
CA ASP A 184 -86.92 -10.87 13.59
C ASP A 184 -88.16 -10.04 13.21
N ALA A 185 -88.04 -9.15 12.21
CA ALA A 185 -89.16 -8.37 11.68
C ALA A 185 -90.25 -9.27 11.07
N LYS A 186 -89.88 -10.31 10.32
CA LYS A 186 -90.84 -11.29 9.77
C LYS A 186 -91.54 -12.07 10.88
N GLN A 187 -90.81 -12.51 11.90
CA GLN A 187 -91.39 -13.22 13.05
C GLN A 187 -92.35 -12.32 13.84
N ALA A 188 -91.98 -11.06 14.09
CA ALA A 188 -92.85 -10.09 14.74
C ALA A 188 -94.14 -9.87 13.95
N ARG A 189 -94.06 -9.74 12.63
CA ARG A 189 -95.23 -9.61 11.74
C ARG A 189 -96.10 -10.87 11.74
N LEU A 190 -95.50 -12.06 11.72
CA LEU A 190 -96.25 -13.31 11.80
C LEU A 190 -97.00 -13.43 13.14
N LYS A 191 -96.35 -13.05 14.24
CA LYS A 191 -96.99 -13.01 15.56
C LYS A 191 -98.16 -12.03 15.60
N GLU A 192 -97.97 -10.81 15.09
CA GLU A 192 -99.05 -9.81 15.02
C GLU A 192 -100.24 -10.30 14.16
N LEU A 193 -99.98 -11.00 13.06
CA LEU A 193 -101.03 -11.60 12.24
C LEU A 193 -101.77 -12.72 12.99
N ALA A 194 -101.04 -13.59 13.70
CA ALA A 194 -101.64 -14.64 14.51
C ALA A 194 -102.50 -14.07 15.66
N ASP A 195 -102.00 -13.05 16.36
CA ASP A 195 -102.74 -12.37 17.44
C ASP A 195 -104.03 -11.71 16.88
N ARG A 196 -103.98 -11.14 15.66
CA ARG A 196 -105.16 -10.59 14.97
C ARG A 196 -106.15 -11.67 14.53
N GLU A 197 -105.67 -12.80 14.00
CA GLU A 197 -106.52 -13.93 13.63
C GLU A 197 -107.25 -14.48 14.87
N GLU A 198 -106.55 -14.64 15.99
CA GLU A 198 -107.14 -15.07 17.25
C GLU A 198 -108.19 -14.05 17.75
N ALA A 199 -107.89 -12.76 17.73
CA ALA A 199 -108.84 -11.72 18.12
C ALA A 199 -110.09 -11.70 17.23
N LEU A 200 -109.94 -11.90 15.91
CA LEU A 200 -111.06 -12.02 14.98
C LEU A 200 -111.90 -13.28 15.24
N ALA A 201 -111.26 -14.42 15.50
CA ALA A 201 -111.93 -15.66 15.86
C ALA A 201 -112.72 -15.53 17.16
N GLN A 202 -112.13 -14.93 18.20
CA GLN A 202 -112.81 -14.62 19.46
C GLN A 202 -114.01 -13.67 19.24
N LYS A 203 -113.85 -12.65 18.38
CA LYS A 203 -114.94 -11.72 18.04
C LYS A 203 -116.07 -12.44 17.30
N GLN A 204 -115.75 -13.32 16.34
CA GLN A 204 -116.74 -14.13 15.64
C GLN A 204 -117.47 -15.06 16.61
N ALA A 205 -116.75 -15.77 17.48
CA ALA A 205 -117.34 -16.62 18.51
C ALA A 205 -118.26 -15.84 19.45
N ALA A 206 -117.86 -14.63 19.86
CA ALA A 206 -118.69 -13.74 20.68
C ALA A 206 -119.96 -13.26 19.94
N LEU A 207 -119.86 -12.94 18.65
CA LEU A 207 -121.02 -12.58 17.82
C LEU A 207 -121.97 -13.77 17.65
N THR A 208 -121.45 -14.96 17.36
CA THR A 208 -122.25 -16.20 17.27
C THR A 208 -122.96 -16.50 18.59
N ALA A 209 -122.25 -16.40 19.72
CA ALA A 209 -122.84 -16.59 21.05
C ALA A 209 -123.95 -15.57 21.35
N ALA A 210 -123.76 -14.29 20.97
CA ALA A 210 -124.76 -13.24 21.16
C ALA A 210 -126.01 -13.46 20.28
N ASP A 211 -125.84 -13.91 19.04
CA ASP A 211 -126.94 -14.25 18.14
C ASP A 211 -127.70 -15.50 18.63
N GLU A 212 -127.00 -16.51 19.13
CA GLU A 212 -127.60 -17.68 19.77
C GLU A 212 -128.37 -17.29 21.04
N GLU A 213 -127.83 -16.40 21.87
CA GLU A 213 -128.52 -15.86 23.05
C GLU A 213 -129.82 -15.16 22.64
N LYS A 214 -129.79 -14.30 21.62
CA LYS A 214 -131.01 -13.67 21.07
C LYS A 214 -132.00 -14.72 20.57
N ARG A 215 -131.55 -15.72 19.81
CA ARG A 215 -132.40 -16.82 19.30
C ARG A 215 -133.08 -17.57 20.44
N LEU A 216 -132.33 -17.89 21.51
CA LEU A 216 -132.85 -18.57 22.69
C LEU A 216 -133.84 -17.70 23.47
N LYS A 217 -133.57 -16.39 23.63
CA LYS A 217 -134.51 -15.44 24.23
C LYS A 217 -135.82 -15.37 23.44
N ASP A 218 -135.75 -15.24 22.11
CA ASP A 218 -136.93 -15.21 21.25
C ASP A 218 -137.72 -16.52 21.32
N ALA A 219 -137.05 -17.68 21.33
CA ALA A 219 -137.67 -18.98 21.50
C ALA A 219 -138.36 -19.10 22.88
N ALA A 220 -137.73 -18.61 23.95
CA ALA A 220 -138.32 -18.58 25.29
C ALA A 220 -139.55 -17.66 25.37
N VAL A 221 -139.50 -16.48 24.74
CA VAL A 221 -140.66 -15.57 24.64
C VAL A 221 -141.80 -16.24 23.88
N LYS A 222 -141.54 -16.89 22.74
CA LYS A 222 -142.54 -17.65 21.99
C LYS A 222 -143.12 -18.82 22.78
N ALA A 223 -142.28 -19.58 23.50
CA ALA A 223 -142.73 -20.69 24.35
C ALA A 223 -143.60 -20.21 25.51
N LYS A 224 -143.23 -19.08 26.15
CA LYS A 224 -144.04 -18.45 27.20
C LYS A 224 -145.40 -18.00 26.66
N ALA A 225 -145.43 -17.38 25.48
CA ALA A 225 -146.67 -16.96 24.82
C ALA A 225 -147.60 -18.15 24.52
N LYS A 226 -147.06 -19.29 24.07
CA LYS A 226 -147.84 -20.54 23.87
C LYS A 226 -148.37 -21.17 25.16
N ARG A 227 -147.77 -20.88 26.33
CA ARG A 227 -148.23 -21.42 27.63
C ARG A 227 -149.34 -20.58 28.26
N THR A 228 -149.49 -19.33 27.85
CA THR A 228 -150.51 -18.39 28.34
C THR A 228 -151.74 -18.28 27.43
N ALA A 229 -151.72 -18.99 26.29
CA ALA A 229 -152.86 -19.19 25.40
C ALA A 229 -153.44 -20.59 25.63
#